data_AF-A0A381L6X2-F1
#
_entry.id   AF-A0A381L6X2-F1
#
_cell.length_a   1.000
_cell.length_b   1.000
_cell.length_c   1.000
_cell.angle_alpha   90.00
_cell.angle_beta   90.00
_cell.angle_gamma   90.00
#
_symmetry.space_group_name_H-M   'P 1'
#
loop_
_entity.id
_entity.type
_entity.pdbx_description
1 polymer ?
#
loop_
_entity_poly.entity_id
_entity_poly.type
_entity_poly.pdbx_seq_one_letter_code
_entity_poly.pdbx_strand_id
1 'polypeptide(L)'
;MVSRKRARQEPMAEEPSEDTSLLYRVRNMWEFANLAQWISLFGKAVKLKDDLDVECIESECMNPSSTLLSEIGLALLKFVSSHRGLTPEIFDEYTRRQYLAKAPHCNPFGENETPAKFNDFDVFTKIKVLQKLTQWTMGNSERIREKSLEQIDTEQTRWRTETFGLDSENRTYIVLADNRLYRQTNLQQDPPMKRPKKVSRKSKSIRRCSRRTKELRSNHIGDEIGGDENGESVQVEVPGLIEEKHEGLGFMKWECIAVSYDDYCAFLSSIEKSRDPNEKLLRKKIIEDVLPELEKLEQSRRRKQAQKEREMLAIEKAACAKRSSRIAGRLAQQKKDEAQNTERKRIAELELATKKQNKWNQLESEYSRTPTREQRHKERI
;
A
#
# COMPACT_ATOMS: atom_id res chain seq x y z
N MET A 1 5.81 -1.58 59.78
CA MET A 1 6.20 -0.48 58.87
C MET A 1 7.28 -1.03 57.94
N VAL A 2 7.19 -1.10 56.61
CA VAL A 2 6.27 -0.62 55.57
C VAL A 2 6.40 -1.59 54.39
N SER A 3 5.29 -2.14 53.89
CA SER A 3 5.26 -2.95 52.66
C SER A 3 5.61 -2.08 51.45
N ARG A 4 6.72 -2.37 50.76
CA ARG A 4 7.10 -1.71 49.51
C ARG A 4 6.19 -2.19 48.38
N LYS A 5 5.14 -1.42 48.12
CA LYS A 5 4.25 -1.52 46.96
C LYS A 5 5.06 -1.16 45.71
N ARG A 6 5.35 -2.12 44.81
CA ARG A 6 5.88 -1.84 43.47
C ARG A 6 4.82 -1.04 42.71
N ALA A 7 5.11 0.23 42.43
CA ALA A 7 4.32 1.04 41.52
C ALA A 7 4.41 0.42 40.12
N ARG A 8 3.24 0.07 39.59
CA ARG A 8 3.03 -0.33 38.19
C ARG A 8 3.35 0.90 37.34
N GLN A 9 4.44 0.86 36.59
CA GLN A 9 4.71 1.86 35.55
C GLN A 9 3.59 1.74 34.52
N GLU A 10 2.83 2.81 34.35
CA GLU A 10 1.99 3.02 33.17
C GLU A 10 2.92 3.14 31.96
N PRO A 11 2.61 2.54 30.81
CA PRO A 11 3.41 2.76 29.61
C PRO A 11 3.26 4.23 29.21
N MET A 12 4.37 4.97 29.22
CA MET A 12 4.48 6.26 28.54
C MET A 12 4.05 6.05 27.09
N ALA A 13 3.01 6.76 26.67
CA ALA A 13 2.69 6.89 25.26
C ALA A 13 3.91 7.49 24.56
N GLU A 14 4.54 6.71 23.69
CA GLU A 14 5.60 7.18 22.80
C GLU A 14 5.00 8.31 21.95
N GLU A 15 5.64 9.48 21.97
CA GLU A 15 5.34 10.56 21.01
C GLU A 15 5.40 9.97 19.59
N PRO A 16 4.40 10.22 18.72
CA PRO A 16 4.44 9.71 17.36
C PRO A 16 5.71 10.24 16.69
N SER A 17 6.53 9.33 16.15
CA SER A 17 7.72 9.71 15.40
C SER A 17 7.35 10.74 14.31
N GLU A 18 8.20 11.72 14.06
CA GLU A 18 7.98 12.77 13.04
C GLU A 18 7.60 12.16 11.67
N ASP A 19 8.16 10.99 11.36
CA ASP A 19 7.85 10.18 10.18
C ASP A 19 6.37 9.77 10.10
N THR A 20 5.78 9.41 11.24
CA THR A 20 4.35 9.05 11.33
C THR A 20 3.47 10.28 11.10
N SER A 21 3.91 11.45 11.57
CA SER A 21 3.19 12.72 11.36
C SER A 21 3.24 13.18 9.90
N LEU A 22 4.40 13.07 9.24
CA LEU A 22 4.56 13.39 7.82
C LEU A 22 3.71 12.47 6.95
N LEU A 23 3.79 11.16 7.18
CA LEU A 23 3.03 10.17 6.45
C LEU A 23 1.52 10.33 6.68
N TYR A 24 1.08 10.65 7.91
CA TYR A 24 -0.31 11.01 8.19
C TYR A 24 -0.76 12.22 7.35
N ARG A 25 0.08 13.26 7.24
CA ARG A 25 -0.23 14.44 6.43
C ARG A 25 -0.30 14.11 4.94
N VAL A 26 0.61 13.30 4.41
CA VAL A 26 0.58 12.84 3.01
C VAL A 26 -0.69 12.05 2.72
N ARG A 27 -1.09 11.13 3.60
CA ARG A 27 -2.33 10.34 3.47
C ARG A 27 -3.59 11.22 3.43
N ASN A 28 -3.60 12.31 4.18
CA ASN A 28 -4.72 13.24 4.22
C ASN A 28 -4.72 14.26 3.05
N MET A 29 -3.75 14.20 2.13
CA MET A 29 -3.79 15.00 0.92
C MET A 29 -4.67 14.34 -0.15
N TRP A 30 -5.63 15.10 -0.65
CA TRP A 30 -6.44 14.65 -1.79
C TRP A 30 -5.59 14.51 -3.05
N GLU A 31 -4.53 15.32 -3.21
CA GLU A 31 -3.63 15.27 -4.36
C GLU A 31 -2.91 13.92 -4.40
N PHE A 32 -2.50 13.42 -3.23
CA PHE A 32 -1.87 12.12 -3.09
C PHE A 32 -2.84 10.99 -3.43
N ALA A 33 -4.06 11.02 -2.86
CA ALA A 33 -5.09 10.03 -3.16
C ALA A 33 -5.44 9.98 -4.65
N ASN A 34 -5.54 11.14 -5.30
CA ASN A 34 -5.80 11.24 -6.73
C ASN A 34 -4.64 10.71 -7.58
N LEU A 35 -3.40 11.06 -7.22
CA LEU A 35 -2.19 10.56 -7.89
C LEU A 35 -2.08 9.03 -7.78
N ALA A 36 -2.27 8.48 -6.58
CA ALA A 36 -2.23 7.04 -6.33
C ALA A 36 -3.31 6.29 -7.14
N GLN A 37 -4.54 6.81 -7.16
CA GLN A 37 -5.62 6.25 -7.98
C GLN A 37 -5.26 6.26 -9.47
N TRP A 38 -4.73 7.39 -9.96
CA TRP A 38 -4.36 7.52 -11.36
C TRP A 38 -3.26 6.53 -11.75
N ILE A 39 -2.26 6.33 -10.88
CA ILE A 39 -1.18 5.36 -11.11
C ILE A 39 -1.72 3.93 -11.09
N SER A 40 -2.63 3.60 -10.18
CA SER A 40 -3.27 2.28 -10.13
C SER A 40 -4.03 1.96 -11.43
N LEU A 41 -4.76 2.94 -11.98
CA LEU A 41 -5.54 2.77 -13.22
C LEU A 41 -4.67 2.79 -14.49
N PHE A 42 -3.76 3.76 -14.62
CA PHE A 42 -3.07 4.08 -15.87
C PHE A 42 -1.56 3.83 -15.84
N GLY A 43 -1.00 3.36 -14.73
CA GLY A 43 0.45 3.13 -14.59
C GLY A 43 1.01 2.20 -15.67
N LYS A 44 0.27 1.15 -16.01
CA LYS A 44 0.61 0.22 -17.10
C LYS A 44 0.64 0.90 -18.48
N ALA A 45 -0.34 1.77 -18.76
CA ALA A 45 -0.41 2.50 -20.04
C ALA A 45 0.77 3.47 -20.23
N VAL A 46 1.30 4.01 -19.13
CA VAL A 46 2.45 4.94 -19.11
C VAL A 46 3.79 4.23 -18.95
N LYS A 47 3.80 2.88 -18.91
CA LYS A 47 5.00 2.04 -18.72
C LYS A 47 5.74 2.35 -17.41
N LEU A 48 4.98 2.67 -16.35
CA LEU A 48 5.53 2.66 -15.00
C LEU A 48 5.84 1.21 -14.59
N LYS A 49 6.73 1.03 -13.62
CA LYS A 49 7.08 -0.30 -13.09
C LYS A 49 5.80 -0.97 -12.56
N ASP A 50 5.56 -2.22 -12.97
CA ASP A 50 4.33 -2.97 -12.63
C ASP A 50 4.15 -3.21 -11.12
N ASP A 51 5.22 -3.08 -10.33
CA ASP A 51 5.22 -3.25 -8.86
C ASP A 51 4.99 -1.93 -8.09
N LEU A 52 4.53 -0.87 -8.76
CA LEU A 52 4.30 0.43 -8.14
C LEU A 52 2.98 0.46 -7.36
N ASP A 53 3.01 -0.09 -6.14
CA ASP A 53 1.90 -0.05 -5.20
C ASP A 53 1.84 1.29 -4.43
N VAL A 54 0.69 1.64 -3.85
CA VAL A 54 0.51 2.91 -3.13
C VAL A 54 1.45 3.02 -1.92
N GLU A 55 1.67 1.92 -1.18
CA GLU A 55 2.65 1.85 -0.09
C GLU A 55 4.08 2.13 -0.56
N CYS A 56 4.43 1.69 -1.78
CA CYS A 56 5.73 2.00 -2.36
C CYS A 56 5.86 3.51 -2.57
N ILE A 57 4.84 4.16 -3.12
CA ILE A 57 4.83 5.62 -3.29
C ILE A 57 4.92 6.33 -1.94
N GLU A 58 4.23 5.85 -0.90
CA GLU A 58 4.35 6.40 0.47
C GLU A 58 5.78 6.29 1.01
N SER A 59 6.39 5.10 0.90
CA SER A 59 7.76 4.89 1.35
C SER A 59 8.76 5.78 0.63
N GLU A 60 8.50 6.09 -0.63
CA GLU A 60 9.36 6.93 -1.46
C GLU A 60 9.14 8.42 -1.20
N CYS A 61 7.93 8.82 -0.79
CA CYS A 61 7.68 10.15 -0.24
C CYS A 61 8.45 10.39 1.07
N MET A 62 8.71 9.35 1.87
CA MET A 62 9.52 9.46 3.08
C MET A 62 11.03 9.51 2.79
N ASN A 63 11.47 9.06 1.62
CA ASN A 63 12.87 8.98 1.23
C ASN A 63 13.26 10.16 0.31
N PRO A 64 13.91 11.22 0.83
CA PRO A 64 14.25 12.39 0.02
C PRO A 64 15.26 12.10 -1.10
N SER A 65 16.03 11.02 -1.00
CA SER A 65 17.00 10.58 -2.01
C SER A 65 16.41 9.73 -3.14
N SER A 66 15.10 9.45 -3.10
CA SER A 66 14.47 8.60 -4.10
C SER A 66 14.38 9.26 -5.46
N THR A 67 14.73 8.51 -6.51
CA THR A 67 14.55 8.92 -7.90
C THR A 67 13.18 8.55 -8.46
N LEU A 68 12.36 7.79 -7.72
CA LEU A 68 11.13 7.22 -8.25
C LEU A 68 10.08 8.29 -8.57
N LEU A 69 9.92 9.28 -7.70
CA LEU A 69 9.00 10.41 -7.95
C LEU A 69 9.41 11.18 -9.22
N SER A 70 10.71 11.34 -9.45
CA SER A 70 11.25 11.98 -10.65
C SER A 70 11.07 11.11 -11.91
N GLU A 71 11.19 9.78 -11.78
CA GLU A 71 10.87 8.82 -12.84
C GLU A 71 9.39 8.89 -13.23
N ILE A 72 8.48 8.94 -12.24
CA ILE A 72 7.03 9.07 -12.46
C ILE A 72 6.74 10.41 -13.15
N GLY A 73 7.30 11.52 -12.65
CA GLY A 73 7.16 12.84 -13.25
C GLY A 73 7.61 12.86 -14.71
N LEU A 74 8.77 12.28 -15.00
CA LEU A 74 9.31 12.19 -16.36
C LEU A 74 8.43 11.33 -17.27
N ALA A 75 7.90 10.22 -16.77
CA ALA A 75 6.96 9.39 -17.50
C ALA A 75 5.68 10.16 -17.86
N LEU A 76 5.11 10.91 -16.92
CA LEU A 76 3.95 11.78 -17.16
C LEU A 76 4.27 12.90 -18.16
N LEU A 77 5.42 13.56 -18.01
CA LEU A 77 5.80 14.68 -18.86
C LEU A 77 6.02 14.26 -20.33
N LYS A 78 6.43 13.02 -20.59
CA LYS A 78 6.47 12.45 -21.95
C LYS A 78 5.09 12.35 -22.62
N PHE A 79 4.01 12.30 -21.85
CA PHE A 79 2.65 12.28 -22.37
C PHE A 79 2.08 13.69 -22.52
N VAL A 80 2.45 14.61 -21.62
CA VAL A 80 2.04 16.02 -21.67
C VAL A 80 2.77 16.76 -22.79
N SER A 81 4.09 16.56 -22.91
CA SER A 81 4.94 17.24 -23.88
C SER A 81 5.15 16.37 -25.12
N SER A 82 5.13 16.98 -26.30
CA SER A 82 5.42 16.29 -27.57
C SER A 82 6.93 16.20 -27.85
N HIS A 83 7.79 16.55 -26.89
CA HIS A 83 9.24 16.58 -27.09
C HIS A 83 9.83 15.16 -27.00
N ARG A 84 10.60 14.77 -28.03
CA ARG A 84 11.22 13.45 -28.12
C ARG A 84 12.62 13.52 -27.51
N GLY A 85 12.86 12.81 -26.41
CA GLY A 85 14.18 12.76 -25.76
C GLY A 85 14.27 13.41 -24.38
N LEU A 86 13.17 13.45 -23.61
CA LEU A 86 13.20 13.94 -22.23
C LEU A 86 14.19 13.15 -21.38
N THR A 87 15.21 13.85 -20.89
CA THR A 87 16.15 13.41 -19.85
C THR A 87 15.79 14.06 -18.51
N PRO A 88 16.23 13.50 -17.37
CA PRO A 88 16.00 14.10 -16.06
C PRO A 88 16.58 15.53 -15.93
N GLU A 89 17.63 15.85 -16.69
CA GLU A 89 18.25 17.19 -16.70
C GLU A 89 17.35 18.26 -17.34
N ILE A 90 16.56 17.85 -18.33
CA ILE A 90 15.68 18.74 -19.11
C ILE A 90 14.26 18.77 -18.51
N PHE A 91 13.97 17.87 -17.56
CA PHE A 91 12.67 17.72 -16.91
C PHE A 91 12.20 19.01 -16.24
N ASP A 92 13.08 19.67 -15.47
CA ASP A 92 12.71 20.85 -14.68
C ASP A 92 12.31 22.03 -15.59
N GLU A 93 13.07 22.25 -16.67
CA GLU A 93 12.81 23.34 -17.61
C GLU A 93 11.50 23.10 -18.38
N TYR A 94 11.27 21.89 -18.87
CA TYR A 94 10.04 21.59 -19.61
C TYR A 94 8.81 21.57 -18.71
N THR A 95 8.95 21.12 -17.46
CA THR A 95 7.86 21.18 -16.48
C THR A 95 7.50 22.63 -16.20
N ARG A 96 8.48 23.51 -15.95
CA ARG A 96 8.25 24.96 -15.80
C ARG A 96 7.52 25.55 -17.01
N ARG A 97 7.95 25.24 -18.24
CA ARG A 97 7.26 25.72 -19.46
C ARG A 97 5.79 25.28 -19.52
N GLN A 98 5.48 24.05 -19.09
CA GLN A 98 4.09 23.59 -18.99
C GLN A 98 3.30 24.36 -17.93
N TYR A 99 3.90 24.67 -16.78
CA TYR A 99 3.28 25.52 -15.77
C TYR A 99 2.99 26.92 -16.29
N LEU A 100 3.96 27.59 -16.92
CA LEU A 100 3.75 28.93 -17.49
C LEU A 100 2.63 28.94 -18.55
N ALA A 101 2.52 27.88 -19.35
CA ALA A 101 1.50 27.80 -20.41
C ALA A 101 0.10 27.46 -19.88
N LYS A 102 -0.02 26.57 -18.89
CA LYS A 102 -1.31 26.00 -18.46
C LYS A 102 -1.81 26.52 -17.11
N ALA A 103 -0.91 26.85 -16.19
CA ALA A 103 -1.24 27.28 -14.83
C ALA A 103 -0.15 28.21 -14.27
N PRO A 104 -0.03 29.45 -14.78
CA PRO A 104 1.03 30.38 -14.38
C PRO A 104 0.95 30.76 -12.89
N HIS A 105 -0.26 30.79 -12.32
CA HIS A 105 -0.52 31.16 -10.92
C HIS A 105 -0.08 30.10 -9.89
N CYS A 106 0.13 28.85 -10.31
CA CYS A 106 0.51 27.74 -9.43
C CYS A 106 1.89 27.17 -9.76
N ASN A 107 2.84 27.98 -10.23
CA ASN A 107 4.15 27.51 -10.67
C ASN A 107 5.15 27.36 -9.50
N PRO A 108 5.52 26.14 -9.07
CA PRO A 108 6.50 25.95 -8.01
C PRO A 108 7.95 26.07 -8.49
N PHE A 109 8.19 26.07 -9.80
CA PHE A 109 9.54 26.14 -10.40
C PHE A 109 10.07 27.57 -10.56
N GLY A 110 9.23 28.58 -10.32
CA GLY A 110 9.54 29.99 -10.46
C GLY A 110 9.55 30.50 -11.91
N GLU A 111 9.62 31.82 -12.06
CA GLU A 111 9.65 32.51 -13.36
C GLU A 111 11.06 32.74 -13.89
N ASN A 112 12.09 32.55 -13.05
CA ASN A 112 13.50 32.81 -13.37
C ASN A 112 14.05 31.90 -14.48
N GLU A 113 15.12 32.36 -15.15
CA GLU A 113 15.78 31.66 -16.26
C GLU A 113 16.30 30.25 -15.87
N THR A 114 16.72 30.08 -14.61
CA THR A 114 17.08 28.77 -14.04
C THR A 114 15.91 28.22 -13.22
N PRO A 115 15.29 27.09 -13.62
CA PRO A 115 14.21 26.49 -12.86
C PRO A 115 14.74 25.89 -11.55
N ALA A 116 13.94 25.96 -10.49
CA ALA A 116 14.22 25.20 -9.28
C ALA A 116 14.16 23.70 -9.57
N LYS A 117 15.04 22.90 -8.95
CA LYS A 117 15.13 21.46 -9.23
C LYS A 117 13.99 20.72 -8.54
N PHE A 118 13.34 19.80 -9.27
CA PHE A 118 12.28 18.99 -8.69
C PHE A 118 12.72 18.16 -7.48
N ASN A 119 13.97 17.70 -7.45
CA ASN A 119 14.51 16.91 -6.34
C ASN A 119 14.64 17.72 -5.04
N ASP A 120 14.84 19.04 -5.13
CA ASP A 120 15.07 19.91 -3.98
C ASP A 120 13.74 20.36 -3.33
N PHE A 121 12.61 20.06 -3.96
CA PHE A 121 11.30 20.41 -3.42
C PHE A 121 10.88 19.53 -2.24
N ASP A 122 10.07 20.14 -1.38
CA ASP A 122 9.34 19.45 -0.33
C ASP A 122 8.41 18.38 -0.91
N VAL A 123 8.18 17.31 -0.15
CA VAL A 123 7.38 16.13 -0.53
C VAL A 123 5.97 16.56 -0.95
N PHE A 124 5.36 17.48 -0.20
CA PHE A 124 4.01 17.98 -0.51
C PHE A 124 3.96 18.72 -1.85
N THR A 125 4.98 19.53 -2.16
CA THR A 125 5.11 20.24 -3.44
C THR A 125 5.35 19.26 -4.57
N LYS A 126 6.19 18.23 -4.37
CA LYS A 126 6.40 17.16 -5.35
C LYS A 126 5.08 16.44 -5.70
N ILE A 127 4.29 16.08 -4.69
CA ILE A 127 2.97 15.44 -4.89
C ILE A 127 2.04 16.35 -5.69
N LYS A 128 1.95 17.64 -5.33
CA LYS A 128 1.14 18.62 -6.07
C LYS A 128 1.58 18.72 -7.53
N VAL A 129 2.89 18.75 -7.78
CA VAL A 129 3.43 18.81 -9.14
C VAL A 129 3.04 17.59 -9.95
N LEU A 130 3.23 16.39 -9.40
CA LEU A 130 2.88 15.13 -10.05
C LEU A 130 1.38 15.04 -10.31
N GLN A 131 0.55 15.48 -9.35
CA GLN A 131 -0.90 15.50 -9.50
C GLN A 131 -1.35 16.48 -10.60
N LYS A 132 -0.74 17.66 -10.72
CA LYS A 132 -1.05 18.57 -11.85
C LYS A 132 -0.61 17.98 -13.18
N LEU A 133 0.52 17.27 -13.23
CA LEU A 133 0.95 16.55 -14.43
C LEU A 133 -0.07 15.47 -14.83
N THR A 134 -0.64 14.71 -13.89
CA THR A 134 -1.71 13.74 -14.22
C THR A 134 -2.99 14.43 -14.71
N GLN A 135 -3.35 15.60 -14.18
CA GLN A 135 -4.47 16.37 -14.74
C GLN A 135 -4.21 16.79 -16.20
N TRP A 136 -3.00 17.23 -16.51
CA TRP A 136 -2.65 17.64 -17.87
C TRP A 136 -2.51 16.48 -18.84
N THR A 137 -2.10 15.29 -18.40
CA THR A 137 -2.12 14.10 -19.26
C THR A 137 -3.56 13.73 -19.62
N MET A 138 -4.49 13.83 -18.68
CA MET A 138 -5.92 13.58 -18.91
C MET A 138 -6.59 14.62 -19.81
N GLY A 139 -6.01 15.82 -19.98
CA GLY A 139 -6.45 16.79 -20.99
C GLY A 139 -6.34 16.27 -22.43
N ASN A 140 -5.53 15.24 -22.67
CA ASN A 140 -5.45 14.50 -23.94
C ASN A 140 -5.69 13.01 -23.69
N SER A 141 -6.90 12.67 -23.23
CA SER A 141 -7.28 11.31 -22.81
C SER A 141 -7.06 10.23 -23.88
N GLU A 142 -7.17 10.57 -25.15
CA GLU A 142 -7.04 9.61 -26.26
C GLU A 142 -5.66 8.94 -26.31
N ARG A 143 -4.59 9.68 -25.99
CA ARG A 143 -3.22 9.12 -25.94
C ARG A 143 -3.05 8.03 -24.89
N ILE A 144 -3.82 8.11 -23.81
CA ILE A 144 -3.82 7.11 -22.74
C ILE A 144 -4.74 5.94 -23.14
N ARG A 145 -5.92 6.23 -23.71
CA ARG A 145 -6.85 5.19 -24.20
C ARG A 145 -6.19 4.28 -25.24
N GLU A 146 -5.50 4.83 -26.23
CA GLU A 146 -4.79 4.06 -27.26
C GLU A 146 -3.77 3.08 -26.68
N LYS A 147 -3.12 3.44 -25.58
CA LYS A 147 -2.09 2.61 -24.93
C LYS A 147 -2.62 1.76 -23.80
N SER A 148 -3.85 2.00 -23.35
CA SER A 148 -4.50 1.19 -22.34
C SER A 148 -4.86 -0.18 -22.92
N LEU A 149 -4.73 -1.22 -22.10
CA LEU A 149 -5.10 -2.58 -22.48
C LEU A 149 -6.63 -2.75 -22.58
N GLU A 150 -7.37 -1.93 -21.85
CA GLU A 150 -8.83 -1.94 -21.73
C GLU A 150 -9.46 -1.05 -22.83
N GLN A 151 -9.34 -1.50 -24.08
CA GLN A 151 -9.87 -0.77 -25.24
C GLN A 151 -11.39 -0.85 -25.36
N ILE A 152 -12.06 -1.67 -24.54
CA ILE A 152 -13.51 -1.87 -24.57
C ILE A 152 -14.20 -0.83 -23.68
N ASP A 153 -15.15 -0.06 -24.23
CA ASP A 153 -15.87 1.03 -23.54
C ASP A 153 -16.55 0.61 -22.22
N THR A 154 -17.01 -0.65 -22.12
CA THR A 154 -17.62 -1.19 -20.89
C THR A 154 -16.61 -1.32 -19.75
N GLU A 155 -15.35 -1.65 -20.06
CA GLU A 155 -14.26 -1.69 -19.09
C GLU A 155 -13.82 -0.28 -18.69
N GLN A 156 -13.81 0.66 -19.64
CA GLN A 156 -13.47 2.07 -19.39
C GLN A 156 -14.47 2.77 -18.46
N THR A 157 -15.70 2.27 -18.35
CA THR A 157 -16.67 2.79 -17.37
C THR A 157 -16.21 2.54 -15.93
N ARG A 158 -15.41 1.48 -15.68
CA ARG A 158 -14.83 1.17 -14.38
C ARG A 158 -13.77 2.18 -13.93
N TRP A 159 -13.23 3.00 -14.83
CA TRP A 159 -12.31 4.09 -14.45
C TRP A 159 -13.01 5.21 -13.67
N ARG A 160 -14.35 5.27 -13.71
CA ARG A 160 -15.12 6.17 -12.86
C ARG A 160 -15.21 5.59 -11.46
N THR A 161 -14.54 6.21 -10.50
CA THR A 161 -14.72 5.89 -9.09
C THR A 161 -16.12 6.31 -8.66
N GLU A 162 -16.93 5.34 -8.23
CA GLU A 162 -18.24 5.59 -7.63
C GLU A 162 -18.09 5.98 -6.14
N THR A 163 -18.93 6.89 -5.67
CA THR A 163 -19.03 7.19 -4.24
C THR A 163 -19.54 5.96 -3.49
N PHE A 164 -18.80 5.50 -2.50
CA PHE A 164 -19.06 4.24 -1.82
C PHE A 164 -20.31 4.34 -0.91
N GLY A 165 -20.49 5.49 -0.26
CA GLY A 165 -21.69 5.79 0.52
C GLY A 165 -21.69 7.18 1.16
N LEU A 166 -22.78 7.47 1.87
CA LEU A 166 -22.98 8.67 2.67
C LEU A 166 -23.19 8.27 4.13
N ASP A 167 -22.88 9.15 5.07
CA ASP A 167 -23.28 8.98 6.46
C ASP A 167 -24.46 9.88 6.87
N SER A 168 -24.78 9.87 8.16
CA SER A 168 -25.82 10.69 8.79
C SER A 168 -25.58 12.20 8.68
N GLU A 169 -24.31 12.61 8.53
CA GLU A 169 -23.88 14.00 8.41
C GLU A 169 -23.68 14.44 6.95
N ASN A 170 -24.15 13.64 5.98
CA ASN A 170 -23.94 13.85 4.55
C ASN A 170 -22.45 13.93 4.14
N ARG A 171 -21.57 13.27 4.90
CA ARG A 171 -20.16 13.09 4.50
C ARG A 171 -20.08 11.94 3.51
N THR A 172 -19.33 12.14 2.44
CA THR A 172 -19.18 11.17 1.36
C THR A 172 -17.98 10.29 1.62
N TYR A 173 -18.17 8.98 1.54
CA TYR A 173 -17.10 7.99 1.64
C TYR A 173 -16.72 7.51 0.24
N ILE A 174 -15.42 7.48 -0.02
CA ILE A 174 -14.86 7.13 -1.32
C ILE A 174 -13.75 6.11 -1.08
N VAL A 175 -13.78 5.01 -1.82
CA VAL A 175 -12.72 3.99 -1.81
C VAL A 175 -11.85 4.21 -3.03
N LEU A 176 -10.53 4.36 -2.81
CA LEU A 176 -9.56 4.63 -3.88
C LEU A 176 -8.37 3.67 -3.81
N ALA A 177 -7.77 3.46 -4.98
CA ALA A 177 -6.55 2.75 -5.28
C ALA A 177 -6.50 1.33 -4.71
N ASP A 178 -5.72 1.12 -3.66
CA ASP A 178 -5.51 -0.12 -2.92
C ASP A 178 -6.59 -0.33 -1.84
N ASN A 179 -7.85 0.00 -2.16
CA ASN A 179 -8.97 -0.10 -1.25
C ASN A 179 -8.80 0.73 0.04
N ARG A 180 -8.31 1.96 -0.08
CA ARG A 180 -8.24 2.92 1.03
C ARG A 180 -9.52 3.72 1.16
N LEU A 181 -10.00 3.89 2.39
CA LEU A 181 -11.19 4.66 2.70
C LEU A 181 -10.85 6.13 2.95
N TYR A 182 -11.43 6.99 2.13
CA TYR A 182 -11.40 8.43 2.29
C TYR A 182 -12.78 8.97 2.62
N ARG A 183 -12.80 10.07 3.36
CA ARG A 183 -14.00 10.83 3.68
C ARG A 183 -13.86 12.26 3.20
N GLN A 184 -14.92 12.71 2.54
CA GLN A 184 -15.08 14.05 2.06
C GLN A 184 -16.22 14.72 2.84
N THR A 185 -15.89 15.79 3.56
CA THR A 185 -16.85 16.58 4.33
C THR A 185 -17.06 17.92 3.64
N ASN A 186 -18.29 18.23 3.25
CA ASN A 186 -18.64 19.56 2.75
C ASN A 186 -18.68 20.53 3.93
N LEU A 187 -17.79 21.52 3.97
CA LEU A 187 -17.79 22.55 5.03
C LEU A 187 -18.84 23.63 4.79
N GLN A 188 -19.39 23.70 3.57
CA GLN A 188 -20.51 24.57 3.26
C GLN A 188 -21.78 23.94 3.86
N GLN A 189 -22.17 24.42 5.05
CA GLN A 189 -23.46 24.09 5.63
C GLN A 189 -24.54 24.59 4.67
N ASP A 190 -25.28 23.68 4.05
CA ASP A 190 -26.52 24.05 3.38
C ASP A 190 -27.39 24.80 4.39
N PRO A 191 -27.96 25.97 4.03
CA PRO A 191 -28.90 26.64 4.91
C PRO A 191 -30.00 25.62 5.27
N PRO A 192 -30.38 25.50 6.56
CA PRO A 192 -31.27 24.45 7.01
C PRO A 192 -32.53 24.47 6.14
N MET A 193 -32.76 23.38 5.40
CA MET A 193 -33.98 23.23 4.61
C MET A 193 -35.16 23.52 5.55
N LYS A 194 -35.83 24.65 5.34
CA LYS A 194 -37.03 25.00 6.07
C LYS A 194 -38.01 23.86 5.83
N ARG A 195 -38.18 22.98 6.81
CA ARG A 195 -39.17 21.90 6.74
C ARG A 195 -40.48 22.56 6.30
N PRO A 196 -41.10 22.13 5.18
CA PRO A 196 -42.32 22.76 4.72
C PRO A 196 -43.31 22.70 5.88
N LYS A 197 -43.73 23.89 6.36
CA LYS A 197 -44.72 23.97 7.43
C LYS A 197 -45.90 23.11 6.97
N LYS A 198 -46.23 22.07 7.74
CA LYS A 198 -47.42 21.24 7.51
C LYS A 198 -48.62 22.20 7.48
N VAL A 199 -49.05 22.57 6.27
CA VAL A 199 -50.29 23.29 6.11
C VAL A 199 -51.36 22.30 6.52
N SER A 200 -52.03 22.56 7.64
CA SER A 200 -53.12 21.73 8.14
C SER A 200 -54.15 21.61 7.02
N ARG A 201 -54.32 20.40 6.48
CA ARG A 201 -55.36 20.11 5.50
C ARG A 201 -56.72 20.35 6.16
N LYS A 202 -57.32 21.52 5.92
CA LYS A 202 -58.76 21.70 6.15
C LYS A 202 -59.48 20.94 5.04
N SER A 203 -60.11 19.85 5.45
CA SER A 203 -61.05 19.06 4.66
C SER A 203 -62.20 19.91 4.15
N LYS A 204 -62.31 20.11 2.84
CA LYS A 204 -63.58 20.40 2.17
C LYS A 204 -63.69 19.67 0.83
N SER A 205 -64.38 18.53 0.90
CA SER A 205 -65.45 18.08 0.01
C SER A 205 -65.48 18.57 -1.45
N ILE A 206 -65.34 17.60 -2.35
CA ILE A 206 -66.14 17.35 -3.58
C ILE A 206 -66.24 18.49 -4.60
N ARG A 207 -65.68 18.26 -5.80
CA ARG A 207 -66.47 18.07 -7.03
C ARG A 207 -65.65 17.39 -8.12
N ARG A 208 -66.15 16.23 -8.55
CA ARG A 208 -65.81 15.56 -9.79
C ARG A 208 -66.17 16.47 -10.97
N CYS A 209 -65.26 16.67 -11.91
CA CYS A 209 -65.65 16.73 -13.32
C CYS A 209 -64.46 16.35 -14.21
N SER A 210 -64.69 15.32 -15.00
CA SER A 210 -63.87 14.91 -16.12
C SER A 210 -64.01 15.93 -17.25
N ARG A 211 -62.91 16.21 -17.97
CA ARG A 211 -62.82 16.08 -19.44
C ARG A 211 -61.49 16.60 -19.95
N ARG A 212 -60.83 15.72 -20.71
CA ARG A 212 -59.97 16.03 -21.86
C ARG A 212 -60.44 17.31 -22.57
N THR A 213 -59.51 18.11 -23.09
CA THR A 213 -59.24 18.24 -24.55
C THR A 213 -58.31 19.43 -24.83
N LYS A 214 -57.30 19.16 -25.67
CA LYS A 214 -56.60 20.02 -26.65
C LYS A 214 -55.81 21.27 -26.20
N GLU A 215 -54.51 21.16 -26.46
CA GLU A 215 -53.76 22.00 -27.42
C GLU A 215 -54.51 23.20 -28.00
N LEU A 216 -53.89 24.38 -27.93
CA LEU A 216 -53.47 25.12 -29.11
C LEU A 216 -52.49 26.22 -28.75
N ARG A 217 -51.49 26.34 -29.63
CA ARG A 217 -50.51 27.40 -29.76
C ARG A 217 -51.22 28.75 -29.94
N SER A 218 -50.65 29.82 -29.40
CA SER A 218 -50.67 31.13 -30.07
C SER A 218 -49.47 31.97 -29.68
N ASN A 219 -48.96 32.64 -30.71
CA ASN A 219 -47.74 33.43 -30.79
C ASN A 219 -47.81 34.76 -30.02
N HIS A 220 -46.65 35.15 -29.50
CA HIS A 220 -45.92 36.39 -29.76
C HIS A 220 -46.69 37.73 -29.81
N ILE A 221 -46.36 38.60 -28.85
CA ILE A 221 -46.08 40.07 -28.87
C ILE A 221 -45.33 40.27 -27.53
N GLY A 222 -44.09 40.75 -27.42
CA GLY A 222 -43.47 41.87 -28.09
C GLY A 222 -43.63 43.12 -27.21
N ASP A 223 -42.83 43.23 -26.13
CA ASP A 223 -42.52 44.55 -25.58
C ASP A 223 -41.15 44.54 -24.88
N GLU A 224 -40.26 45.36 -25.43
CA GLU A 224 -38.93 45.68 -24.92
C GLU A 224 -39.08 46.82 -23.90
N ILE A 225 -38.60 46.60 -22.67
CA ILE A 225 -38.09 47.70 -21.85
C ILE A 225 -36.77 47.23 -21.24
N GLY A 226 -35.68 47.80 -21.78
CA GLY A 226 -34.35 47.74 -21.20
C GLY A 226 -34.26 48.52 -19.88
N GLY A 227 -33.35 48.08 -19.02
CA GLY A 227 -33.11 48.70 -17.71
C GLY A 227 -32.04 47.95 -16.94
N ASP A 228 -30.82 48.13 -17.41
CA ASP A 228 -29.51 48.02 -16.77
C ASP A 228 -29.23 47.03 -15.62
N GLU A 229 -28.16 46.31 -15.90
CA GLU A 229 -27.27 45.56 -15.03
C GLU A 229 -26.84 46.38 -13.80
N ASN A 230 -27.10 45.84 -12.60
CA ASN A 230 -26.21 45.95 -11.44
C ASN A 230 -26.73 45.04 -10.31
N GLY A 231 -26.60 43.72 -10.54
CA GLY A 231 -26.73 42.71 -9.50
C GLY A 231 -25.38 42.46 -8.86
N GLU A 232 -24.88 43.43 -8.11
CA GLU A 232 -23.71 43.26 -7.25
C GLU A 232 -24.01 42.12 -6.27
N SER A 233 -23.35 40.98 -6.49
CA SER A 233 -23.40 39.85 -5.58
C SER A 233 -22.62 40.24 -4.33
N VAL A 234 -23.33 40.85 -3.37
CA VAL A 234 -22.80 41.17 -2.05
C VAL A 234 -22.38 39.86 -1.39
N GLN A 235 -21.09 39.54 -1.50
CA GLN A 235 -20.44 38.54 -0.67
C GLN A 235 -20.47 39.08 0.75
N VAL A 236 -21.40 38.59 1.56
CA VAL A 236 -21.37 38.83 3.00
C VAL A 236 -20.19 38.02 3.54
N GLU A 237 -19.04 38.69 3.64
CA GLU A 237 -17.89 38.20 4.39
C GLU A 237 -18.31 38.09 5.85
N VAL A 238 -18.56 36.87 6.31
CA VAL A 238 -18.63 36.56 7.74
C VAL A 238 -17.18 36.43 8.22
N PRO A 239 -16.68 37.34 9.07
CA PRO A 239 -15.30 37.28 9.54
C PRO A 239 -15.12 36.07 10.48
N GLY A 240 -14.34 35.07 10.05
CA GLY A 240 -13.91 33.97 10.93
C GLY A 240 -13.70 32.57 10.32
N LEU A 241 -13.98 32.35 9.03
CA LEU A 241 -13.85 31.02 8.38
C LEU A 241 -12.95 31.06 7.15
N ILE A 242 -11.77 31.66 7.29
CA ILE A 242 -10.67 31.46 6.33
C ILE A 242 -9.94 30.18 6.74
N GLU A 243 -10.57 29.02 6.54
CA GLU A 243 -9.87 27.74 6.57
C GLU A 243 -9.69 27.28 5.12
N GLU A 244 -8.45 27.45 4.67
CA GLU A 244 -7.80 26.83 3.50
C GLU A 244 -8.72 26.44 2.33
N LYS A 245 -8.95 27.39 1.40
CA LYS A 245 -9.38 27.02 0.04
C LYS A 245 -8.32 26.11 -0.58
N HIS A 246 -8.52 24.80 -0.53
CA HIS A 246 -7.69 23.86 -1.28
C HIS A 246 -7.92 24.10 -2.78
N GLU A 247 -6.85 24.39 -3.53
CA GLU A 247 -6.83 24.58 -4.99
C GLU A 247 -7.29 23.32 -5.75
N GLY A 248 -8.59 23.05 -5.76
CA GLY A 248 -9.20 21.92 -6.45
C GLY A 248 -10.41 21.31 -5.75
N LEU A 249 -10.48 21.36 -4.42
CA LEU A 249 -11.62 20.83 -3.64
C LEU A 249 -12.61 21.90 -3.15
N GLY A 250 -12.27 23.19 -3.28
CA GLY A 250 -13.15 24.27 -2.80
C GLY A 250 -13.32 24.21 -1.27
N PHE A 251 -14.57 24.15 -0.80
CA PHE A 251 -14.93 24.11 0.64
C PHE A 251 -15.08 22.68 1.18
N MET A 252 -14.39 21.71 0.59
CA MET A 252 -14.46 20.31 1.00
C MET A 252 -13.22 19.93 1.80
N LYS A 253 -13.43 19.34 2.98
CA LYS A 253 -12.36 18.74 3.79
C LYS A 253 -12.16 17.29 3.35
N TRP A 254 -10.90 16.91 3.12
CA TRP A 254 -10.49 15.55 2.75
C TRP A 254 -9.76 14.88 3.90
N GLU A 255 -10.13 13.64 4.23
CA GLU A 255 -9.53 12.88 5.32
C GLU A 255 -9.38 11.40 4.93
N CYS A 256 -8.22 10.82 5.23
CA CYS A 256 -7.98 9.39 5.12
C CYS A 256 -8.37 8.71 6.43
N ILE A 257 -9.30 7.75 6.37
CA ILE A 257 -9.83 7.08 7.56
C ILE A 257 -9.15 5.73 7.76
N ALA A 258 -9.11 4.92 6.71
CA ALA A 258 -8.66 3.53 6.83
C ALA A 258 -7.76 3.15 5.67
N VAL A 259 -6.61 2.57 6.02
CA VAL A 259 -5.62 2.04 5.07
C VAL A 259 -5.44 0.54 5.26
N SER A 260 -5.34 0.09 6.52
CA SER A 260 -5.16 -1.30 6.87
C SER A 260 -6.47 -2.00 7.23
N TYR A 261 -6.45 -3.33 7.22
CA TYR A 261 -7.58 -4.15 7.67
C TYR A 261 -8.00 -3.78 9.11
N ASP A 262 -7.03 -3.55 9.99
CA ASP A 262 -7.26 -3.16 11.38
C ASP A 262 -7.96 -1.80 11.49
N ASP A 263 -7.58 -0.83 10.63
CA ASP A 263 -8.25 0.47 10.58
C ASP A 263 -9.71 0.34 10.14
N TYR A 264 -10.00 -0.53 9.17
CA TYR A 264 -11.36 -0.84 8.75
C TYR A 264 -12.16 -1.49 9.89
N CYS A 265 -11.58 -2.42 10.64
CA CYS A 265 -12.23 -3.00 11.82
C CYS A 265 -12.53 -1.94 12.89
N ALA A 266 -11.59 -1.03 13.16
CA ALA A 266 -11.78 0.08 14.10
C ALA A 266 -12.90 1.03 13.62
N PHE A 267 -12.91 1.37 12.33
CA PHE A 267 -13.95 2.20 11.73
C PHE A 267 -15.33 1.53 11.77
N LEU A 268 -15.42 0.25 11.42
CA LEU A 268 -16.67 -0.52 11.50
C LEU A 268 -17.20 -0.61 12.95
N SER A 269 -16.31 -0.72 13.94
CA SER A 269 -16.67 -0.69 15.36
C SER A 269 -17.25 0.66 15.78
N SER A 270 -16.79 1.76 15.18
CA SER A 270 -17.32 3.11 15.45
C SER A 270 -18.76 3.28 14.93
N ILE A 271 -19.08 2.66 13.79
CA ILE A 271 -20.38 2.79 13.13
C ILE A 271 -21.38 1.70 13.56
N GLU A 272 -20.91 0.62 14.19
CA GLU A 272 -21.77 -0.52 14.58
C GLU A 272 -22.99 -0.12 15.40
N LYS A 273 -22.86 0.90 16.26
CA LYS A 273 -23.94 1.37 17.13
C LYS A 273 -24.87 2.38 16.45
N SER A 274 -24.56 2.82 15.24
CA SER A 274 -25.35 3.81 14.54
C SER A 274 -26.72 3.27 14.11
N ARG A 275 -27.73 4.13 14.20
CA ARG A 275 -29.10 3.80 13.83
C ARG A 275 -29.39 4.11 12.37
N ASP A 276 -28.55 4.90 11.71
CA ASP A 276 -28.83 5.48 10.41
C ASP A 276 -28.80 4.44 9.29
N PRO A 277 -29.78 4.48 8.35
CA PRO A 277 -29.88 3.50 7.28
C PRO A 277 -28.70 3.59 6.30
N ASN A 278 -28.19 4.80 6.05
CA ASN A 278 -27.06 5.03 5.15
C ASN A 278 -25.77 4.41 5.69
N GLU A 279 -25.51 4.57 6.99
CA GLU A 279 -24.35 3.99 7.66
C GLU A 279 -24.43 2.47 7.75
N LYS A 280 -25.63 1.91 7.92
CA LYS A 280 -25.85 0.46 7.83
C LYS A 280 -25.56 -0.09 6.43
N LEU A 281 -25.99 0.63 5.39
CA LEU A 281 -25.69 0.26 4.01
C LEU A 281 -24.19 0.36 3.72
N LEU A 282 -23.54 1.44 4.19
CA LEU A 282 -22.10 1.63 4.10
C LEU A 282 -21.35 0.47 4.74
N ARG A 283 -21.67 0.13 6.00
CA ARG A 283 -21.09 -1.03 6.70
C ARG A 283 -21.26 -2.32 5.91
N LYS A 284 -22.47 -2.58 5.41
CA LYS A 284 -22.76 -3.79 4.64
C LYS A 284 -21.88 -3.87 3.39
N LYS A 285 -21.81 -2.79 2.60
CA LYS A 285 -20.95 -2.73 1.41
C LYS A 285 -19.47 -2.90 1.75
N ILE A 286 -18.96 -2.26 2.81
CA ILE A 286 -17.54 -2.42 3.22
C ILE A 286 -17.25 -3.90 3.51
N ILE A 287 -18.15 -4.58 4.22
CA ILE A 287 -17.98 -5.99 4.59
C ILE A 287 -18.04 -6.91 3.37
N GLU A 288 -18.96 -6.65 2.44
CA GLU A 288 -19.19 -7.51 1.26
C GLU A 288 -18.13 -7.31 0.17
N ASP A 289 -17.76 -6.06 -0.13
CA ASP A 289 -16.93 -5.73 -1.29
C ASP A 289 -15.46 -5.50 -0.88
N VAL A 290 -15.21 -4.71 0.17
CA VAL A 290 -13.86 -4.17 0.46
C VAL A 290 -13.03 -5.11 1.34
N LEU A 291 -13.60 -5.64 2.43
CA LEU A 291 -12.87 -6.51 3.36
C LEU A 291 -12.29 -7.77 2.69
N PRO A 292 -13.03 -8.51 1.83
CA PRO A 292 -12.49 -9.71 1.21
C PRO A 292 -11.34 -9.42 0.24
N GLU A 293 -11.36 -8.25 -0.41
CA GLU A 293 -10.27 -7.82 -1.29
C GLU A 293 -9.03 -7.41 -0.49
N LEU A 294 -9.22 -6.65 0.60
CA LEU A 294 -8.13 -6.27 1.50
C LEU A 294 -7.43 -7.49 2.11
N GLU A 295 -8.19 -8.50 2.55
CA GLU A 295 -7.61 -9.73 3.10
C GLU A 295 -6.78 -10.46 2.04
N LYS A 296 -7.26 -10.57 0.80
CA LYS A 296 -6.51 -11.18 -0.31
C LYS A 296 -5.23 -10.40 -0.63
N LEU A 297 -5.30 -9.07 -0.64
CA LEU A 297 -4.15 -8.20 -0.88
C LEU A 297 -3.11 -8.37 0.25
N GLU A 298 -3.54 -8.37 1.50
CA GLU A 298 -2.66 -8.57 2.66
C GLU A 298 -2.01 -9.96 2.66
N GLN A 299 -2.77 -11.02 2.35
CA GLN A 299 -2.22 -12.37 2.18
C GLN A 299 -1.19 -12.42 1.04
N SER A 300 -1.46 -11.76 -0.08
CA SER A 300 -0.52 -11.66 -1.22
C SER A 300 0.76 -10.92 -0.81
N ARG A 301 0.64 -9.80 -0.10
CA ARG A 301 1.78 -9.05 0.47
C ARG A 301 2.61 -9.92 1.41
N ARG A 302 1.97 -10.61 2.36
CA ARG A 302 2.64 -11.51 3.31
C ARG A 302 3.38 -12.64 2.61
N ARG A 303 2.82 -13.19 1.53
CA ARG A 303 3.50 -14.21 0.70
C ARG A 303 4.73 -13.63 0.00
N LYS A 304 4.62 -12.45 -0.61
CA LYS A 304 5.76 -11.76 -1.26
C LYS A 304 6.87 -11.44 -0.25
N GLN A 305 6.53 -10.95 0.94
CA GLN A 305 7.49 -10.67 2.02
C GLN A 305 8.18 -11.95 2.49
N ALA A 306 7.43 -13.02 2.78
CA ALA A 306 7.99 -14.30 3.18
C ALA A 306 8.91 -14.92 2.12
N GLN A 307 8.59 -14.71 0.83
CA GLN A 307 9.47 -15.14 -0.26
C GLN A 307 10.78 -14.34 -0.27
N LYS A 308 10.72 -13.00 -0.18
CA LYS A 308 11.91 -12.15 -0.12
C LYS A 308 12.79 -12.50 1.09
N GLU A 309 12.19 -12.69 2.27
CA GLU A 309 12.92 -13.12 3.48
C GLU A 309 13.59 -14.48 3.27
N ARG A 310 12.90 -15.44 2.66
CA ARG A 310 13.47 -16.75 2.37
C ARG A 310 14.63 -16.66 1.38
N GLU A 311 14.52 -15.82 0.36
CA GLU A 311 15.59 -15.57 -0.62
C GLU A 311 16.79 -14.89 0.04
N MET A 312 16.57 -13.87 0.88
CA MET A 312 17.62 -13.22 1.66
C MET A 312 18.33 -14.21 2.59
N LEU A 313 17.58 -15.03 3.34
CA LEU A 313 18.15 -16.08 4.19
C LEU A 313 18.90 -17.13 3.37
N ALA A 314 18.45 -17.45 2.16
CA ALA A 314 19.15 -18.38 1.27
C ALA A 314 20.48 -17.78 0.78
N ILE A 315 20.51 -16.49 0.45
CA ILE A 315 21.72 -15.76 0.05
C ILE A 315 22.70 -15.70 1.24
N GLU A 316 22.23 -15.37 2.44
CA GLU A 316 23.05 -15.37 3.66
C GLU A 316 23.63 -16.77 3.95
N LYS A 317 22.79 -17.82 3.86
CA LYS A 317 23.25 -19.20 4.01
C LYS A 317 24.26 -19.59 2.95
N ALA A 318 24.09 -19.17 1.70
CA ALA A 318 25.06 -19.42 0.63
C ALA A 318 26.38 -18.66 0.85
N ALA A 319 26.33 -17.43 1.36
CA ALA A 319 27.51 -16.65 1.74
C ALA A 319 28.27 -17.28 2.92
N CYS A 320 27.53 -17.77 3.94
CA CYS A 320 28.10 -18.50 5.07
C CYS A 320 28.59 -19.91 4.68
N ALA A 321 27.94 -20.58 3.74
CA ALA A 321 28.31 -21.92 3.27
C ALA A 321 29.69 -21.97 2.61
N LYS A 322 30.12 -20.90 1.92
CA LYS A 322 31.49 -20.78 1.40
C LYS A 322 32.54 -20.74 2.51
N ARG A 323 32.20 -20.19 3.69
CA ARG A 323 33.09 -20.18 4.87
C ARG A 323 33.08 -21.54 5.59
N SER A 324 31.94 -22.23 5.65
CA SER A 324 31.82 -23.53 6.32
C SER A 324 32.31 -24.71 5.46
N SER A 325 32.39 -24.60 4.13
CA SER A 325 32.99 -25.61 3.24
C SER A 325 34.43 -25.97 3.64
N ARG A 326 35.24 -24.98 4.01
CA ARG A 326 36.63 -25.20 4.47
C ARG A 326 36.69 -25.94 5.82
N ILE A 327 35.72 -25.68 6.69
CA ILE A 327 35.64 -26.30 8.02
C ILE A 327 35.09 -27.73 7.90
N ALA A 328 34.06 -27.93 7.07
CA ALA A 328 33.45 -29.24 6.82
C ALA A 328 34.42 -30.20 6.12
N GLY A 329 35.23 -29.71 5.16
CA GLY A 329 36.28 -30.50 4.53
C GLY A 329 37.34 -30.96 5.54
N ARG A 330 37.76 -30.07 6.45
CA ARG A 330 38.69 -30.41 7.53
C ARG A 330 38.10 -31.43 8.51
N LEU A 331 36.83 -31.27 8.88
CA LEU A 331 36.15 -32.18 9.81
C LEU A 331 35.88 -33.57 9.19
N ALA A 332 35.57 -33.62 7.90
CA ALA A 332 35.39 -34.87 7.15
C ALA A 332 36.71 -35.64 7.01
N GLN A 333 37.82 -34.93 6.80
CA GLN A 333 39.15 -35.54 6.78
C GLN A 333 39.52 -36.12 8.15
N GLN A 334 39.32 -35.36 9.23
CA GLN A 334 39.54 -35.85 10.60
C GLN A 334 38.73 -37.11 10.90
N LYS A 335 37.44 -37.15 10.54
CA LYS A 335 36.61 -38.35 10.75
C LYS A 335 37.08 -39.57 9.93
N LYS A 336 37.55 -39.35 8.70
CA LYS A 336 38.13 -40.43 7.89
C LYS A 336 39.43 -40.96 8.51
N ASP A 337 40.30 -40.07 8.97
CA ASP A 337 41.56 -40.44 9.60
C ASP A 337 41.32 -41.17 10.93
N GLU A 338 40.32 -40.73 11.72
CA GLU A 338 39.88 -41.42 12.94
C GLU A 338 39.33 -42.82 12.64
N ALA A 339 38.44 -42.95 11.65
CA ALA A 339 37.88 -44.24 11.26
C ALA A 339 38.97 -45.21 10.79
N GLN A 340 39.90 -44.75 9.94
CA GLN A 340 41.03 -45.58 9.49
C GLN A 340 41.94 -45.99 10.66
N ASN A 341 42.18 -45.10 11.63
CA ASN A 341 42.95 -45.44 12.82
C ASN A 341 42.23 -46.44 13.72
N THR A 342 40.90 -46.35 13.87
CA THR A 342 40.13 -47.35 14.63
C THR A 342 40.15 -48.72 13.97
N GLU A 343 40.05 -48.78 12.64
CA GLU A 343 40.08 -50.03 11.91
C GLU A 343 41.48 -50.67 11.96
N ARG A 344 42.54 -49.87 11.80
CA ARG A 344 43.92 -50.34 11.99
C ARG A 344 44.16 -50.90 13.39
N LYS A 345 43.59 -50.26 14.43
CA LYS A 345 43.68 -50.76 15.81
C LYS A 345 42.95 -52.09 15.98
N ARG A 346 41.76 -52.24 15.39
CA ARG A 346 40.99 -53.50 15.42
C ARG A 346 41.73 -54.65 14.73
N ILE A 347 42.30 -54.39 13.55
CA ILE A 347 43.10 -55.39 12.82
C ILE A 347 44.31 -55.81 13.65
N ALA A 348 45.05 -54.85 14.22
CA ALA A 348 46.21 -55.13 15.06
C ALA A 348 45.84 -55.94 16.33
N GLU A 349 44.67 -55.67 16.92
CA GLU A 349 44.16 -56.42 18.08
C GLU A 349 43.78 -57.86 17.72
N LEU A 350 43.10 -58.07 16.58
CA LEU A 350 42.77 -59.40 16.06
C LEU A 350 44.02 -60.21 15.71
N GLU A 351 45.02 -59.60 15.09
CA GLU A 351 46.32 -60.25 14.82
C GLU A 351 47.05 -60.64 16.11
N LEU A 352 46.96 -59.81 17.15
CA LEU A 352 47.57 -60.10 18.44
C LEU A 352 46.82 -61.23 19.16
N ALA A 353 45.49 -61.28 19.04
CA ALA A 353 44.66 -62.35 19.59
C ALA A 353 44.93 -63.70 18.91
N THR A 354 45.01 -63.75 17.58
CA THR A 354 45.34 -64.98 16.84
C THR A 354 46.74 -65.48 17.16
N LYS A 355 47.73 -64.58 17.26
CA LYS A 355 49.09 -64.93 17.71
C LYS A 355 49.09 -65.50 19.14
N LYS A 356 48.29 -64.96 20.06
CA LYS A 356 48.14 -65.50 21.42
C LYS A 356 47.51 -66.88 21.42
N GLN A 357 46.45 -67.08 20.65
CA GLN A 357 45.76 -68.37 20.54
C GLN A 357 46.67 -69.45 19.95
N ASN A 358 47.41 -69.12 18.87
CA ASN A 358 48.38 -70.04 18.27
C ASN A 358 49.48 -70.43 19.25
N LYS A 359 49.99 -69.49 20.07
CA LYS A 359 50.96 -69.80 21.14
C LYS A 359 50.36 -70.72 22.21
N TRP A 360 49.11 -70.51 22.60
CA TRP A 360 48.41 -71.38 23.55
C TRP A 360 48.26 -72.81 23.01
N ASN A 361 47.82 -72.95 21.77
CA ASN A 361 47.67 -74.25 21.12
C ASN A 361 49.01 -74.98 20.95
N GLN A 362 50.10 -74.24 20.69
CA GLN A 362 51.46 -74.80 20.66
C GLN A 362 51.88 -75.36 22.03
N LEU A 363 51.70 -74.59 23.10
CA LEU A 363 51.98 -75.04 24.47
C LEU A 363 51.13 -76.25 24.88
N GLU A 364 49.85 -76.29 24.49
CA GLU A 364 48.96 -77.43 24.75
C GLU A 364 49.36 -78.69 23.97
N SER A 365 49.81 -78.52 22.72
CA SER A 365 50.37 -79.62 21.92
C SER A 365 51.68 -80.15 22.52
N GLU A 366 52.54 -79.27 23.05
CA GLU A 366 53.76 -79.66 23.75
C GLU A 366 53.46 -80.39 25.07
N TYR A 367 52.46 -79.92 25.84
CA TYR A 367 52.00 -80.55 27.08
C TYR A 367 51.37 -81.93 26.85
N SER A 368 50.58 -82.09 25.79
CA SER A 368 49.97 -83.39 25.43
C SER A 368 50.98 -84.42 24.90
N ARG A 369 52.13 -83.98 24.39
CA ARG A 369 53.22 -84.87 23.94
C ARG A 369 54.07 -85.45 25.08
N THR A 370 53.93 -84.95 26.30
CA THR A 370 54.52 -85.58 27.49
C THR A 370 53.50 -86.50 28.16
N PRO A 371 53.54 -87.83 27.97
CA PRO A 371 52.62 -88.73 28.68
C PRO A 371 52.89 -88.65 30.17
N THR A 372 51.89 -88.18 30.92
CA THR A 372 51.92 -88.05 32.37
C THR A 372 52.18 -89.42 32.99
N ARG A 373 53.17 -89.49 33.89
CA ARG A 373 53.68 -90.72 34.53
C ARG A 373 52.57 -91.58 35.18
N GLU A 374 51.42 -90.99 35.47
CA GLU A 374 50.23 -91.64 36.05
C GLU A 374 49.45 -92.52 35.05
N GLN A 375 49.44 -92.21 33.75
CA GLN A 375 48.75 -93.05 32.75
C GLN A 375 49.48 -94.38 32.51
N ARG A 376 50.81 -94.42 32.66
CA ARG A 376 51.59 -95.67 32.56
C ARG A 376 51.35 -96.63 33.74
N HIS A 377 50.89 -96.14 34.89
CA HIS A 377 50.69 -96.97 36.08
C HIS A 377 49.30 -97.62 36.12
N LYS A 378 48.31 -97.10 35.38
CA LYS A 378 46.94 -97.65 35.32
C LYS A 378 46.78 -98.83 34.34
N GLU A 379 47.71 -99.04 33.40
CA GLU A 379 47.65 -100.15 32.43
C GLU A 379 48.30 -101.47 32.92
N ARG A 380 48.74 -101.58 34.20
CA ARG A 380 49.44 -102.77 34.73
C ARG A 380 48.77 -103.50 35.91
N ILE A 381 47.52 -103.20 36.23
CA ILE A 381 46.69 -104.01 37.15
C ILE A 381 45.47 -104.45 36.34
#